data_AF-A0A8T6YDS8-F1
#
_entry.id   AF-A0A8T6YDS8-F1
#
_cell.length_a   1.000
_cell.length_b   1.000
_cell.length_c   1.000
_cell.angle_alpha   90.00
_cell.angle_beta   90.00
_cell.angle_gamma   90.00
#
_symmetry.space_group_name_H-M   'P 1'
#
loop_
_entity.id
_entity.type
_entity.pdbx_description
1 polymer ?
#
loop_
_entity_poly.entity_id
_entity_poly.type
_entity_poly.pdbx_seq_one_letter_code
_entity_poly.pdbx_strand_id
1 'polypeptide(L)'
;MREHIAETRVITGLLGGRRGIILPMNTAVLAEENATLKATLAQREARIERLEFDLERLRILLFGARSERLQTLPGSGQMGLWDEVPDDNPLVSPVEFKTVVKSPAKNAPKRTALPEHLPREIVVLPLSAEDRQCPECGEERPVIGYESSERLDYVP
;
A
#
# COMPACT_ATOMS: atom_id res chain seq x y z
N MET A 1 -16.40 54.41 -30.22
CA MET A 1 -15.45 53.41 -29.69
C MET A 1 -14.43 54.15 -28.85
N ARG A 2 -14.34 53.84 -27.55
CA ARG A 2 -13.38 54.47 -26.63
C ARG A 2 -12.08 53.68 -26.68
N GLU A 3 -11.06 54.27 -27.27
CA GLU A 3 -9.71 53.72 -27.27
C GLU A 3 -9.11 53.99 -25.88
N HIS A 4 -8.96 52.92 -25.10
CA HIS A 4 -8.24 52.97 -23.83
C HIS A 4 -6.74 52.91 -24.11
N ILE A 5 -6.08 54.07 -24.09
CA ILE A 5 -4.61 54.15 -24.06
C ILE A 5 -4.18 53.90 -22.61
N ALA A 6 -3.56 52.74 -22.36
CA ALA A 6 -2.97 52.43 -21.07
C ALA A 6 -1.67 53.23 -20.91
N GLU A 7 -1.73 54.37 -20.21
CA GLU A 7 -0.55 55.10 -19.76
C GLU A 7 0.12 54.35 -18.60
N THR A 8 1.19 53.60 -18.89
CA THR A 8 2.04 53.01 -17.86
C THR A 8 3.03 54.06 -17.36
N ARG A 9 2.70 54.76 -16.27
CA ARG A 9 3.61 55.71 -15.62
C ARG A 9 4.68 54.97 -14.82
N VAL A 10 5.92 54.99 -15.31
CA VAL A 10 7.09 54.54 -14.55
C VAL A 10 7.44 55.62 -13.52
N ILE A 11 7.40 55.27 -12.23
CA ILE A 11 7.79 56.17 -11.15
C ILE A 11 9.32 56.35 -11.21
N THR A 12 9.79 57.38 -11.88
CA THR A 12 11.18 57.83 -11.76
C THR A 12 11.32 58.68 -10.50
N GLY A 13 11.44 58.01 -9.36
CA GLY A 13 11.80 58.63 -8.08
C GLY A 13 13.25 59.10 -8.13
N LEU A 14 13.44 60.42 -8.27
CA LEU A 14 14.71 61.10 -8.16
C LEU A 14 15.12 61.16 -6.68
N LEU A 15 15.95 60.23 -6.21
CA LEU A 15 16.67 60.37 -4.94
C LEU A 15 18.17 60.22 -5.21
N GLY A 16 18.87 61.32 -5.03
CA GLY A 16 20.31 61.41 -5.18
C GLY A 16 21.03 60.50 -4.18
N GLY A 17 22.10 59.84 -4.65
CA GLY A 17 22.97 59.07 -3.79
C GLY A 17 23.78 58.06 -4.59
N ARG A 18 25.05 58.40 -4.87
CA ARG A 18 26.12 57.56 -5.43
C ARG A 18 25.75 56.78 -6.69
N ARG A 19 26.26 57.25 -7.84
CA ARG A 19 26.45 56.39 -9.02
C ARG A 19 27.45 55.30 -8.65
N GLY A 20 26.97 54.24 -8.01
CA GLY A 20 27.70 52.99 -7.91
C GLY A 20 27.89 52.48 -9.33
N ILE A 21 29.13 52.49 -9.79
CA ILE A 21 29.54 51.80 -11.01
C ILE A 21 29.16 50.34 -10.77
N ILE A 22 28.07 49.88 -11.38
CA ILE A 22 27.76 48.46 -11.44
C ILE A 22 28.84 47.87 -12.33
N LEU A 23 29.88 47.30 -11.72
CA LEU A 23 30.94 46.59 -12.43
C LEU A 23 30.29 45.45 -13.22
N PRO A 24 30.44 45.40 -14.56
CA PRO A 24 29.96 44.28 -15.38
C PRO A 24 30.96 43.13 -15.30
N MET A 25 31.39 42.76 -14.09
CA MET A 25 32.14 41.54 -13.87
C MET A 25 31.25 40.52 -13.18
N ASN A 26 31.18 39.35 -13.80
CA ASN A 26 30.62 38.10 -13.29
C ASN A 26 29.11 37.90 -13.39
N THR A 27 28.32 38.79 -13.98
CA THR A 27 26.86 38.52 -14.12
C THR A 27 26.57 37.30 -15.02
N ALA A 28 27.32 37.13 -16.10
CA ALA A 28 27.20 35.96 -16.98
C ALA A 28 27.68 34.67 -16.31
N VAL A 29 28.83 34.72 -15.62
CA VAL A 29 29.39 33.58 -14.87
C VAL A 29 28.45 33.15 -13.75
N LEU A 30 27.92 34.10 -12.98
CA LEU A 30 26.93 33.85 -11.93
C LEU A 30 25.61 33.31 -12.49
N ALA A 31 25.20 33.71 -13.69
CA ALA A 31 24.00 33.18 -14.33
C ALA A 31 24.20 31.72 -14.76
N GLU A 32 25.38 31.37 -15.27
CA GLU A 32 25.75 30.00 -15.64
C GLU A 32 25.88 29.09 -14.40
N GLU A 33 26.53 29.59 -13.33
CA GLU A 33 26.54 28.91 -12.02
C GLU A 33 25.13 28.71 -11.46
N ASN A 34 24.25 29.71 -11.55
CA ASN A 34 22.85 29.55 -11.14
C ASN A 34 22.10 28.52 -12.00
N ALA A 35 22.36 28.46 -13.30
CA ALA A 35 21.74 27.48 -14.18
C ALA A 35 22.18 26.05 -13.83
N THR A 36 23.47 25.84 -13.61
CA THR A 36 24.01 24.54 -13.19
C THR A 36 23.48 24.12 -11.82
N LEU A 37 23.45 25.04 -10.84
CA LEU A 37 22.89 24.76 -9.51
C LEU A 37 21.41 24.35 -9.61
N LYS A 38 20.60 25.07 -10.39
CA LYS A 38 19.19 24.72 -10.62
C LYS A 38 19.04 23.34 -11.28
N ALA A 39 19.88 23.01 -12.25
CA ALA A 39 19.86 21.69 -12.88
C ALA A 39 20.21 20.57 -11.88
N THR A 40 21.20 20.79 -11.03
CA THR A 40 21.56 19.81 -9.98
C THR A 40 20.48 19.66 -8.92
N LEU A 41 19.80 20.75 -8.55
CA LEU A 41 18.65 20.71 -7.64
C LEU A 41 17.51 19.90 -8.23
N ALA A 42 17.12 20.17 -9.48
CA ALA A 42 16.08 19.41 -10.16
C ALA A 42 16.42 17.91 -10.26
N GLN A 43 17.68 17.57 -10.53
CA GLN A 43 18.14 16.17 -10.54
C GLN A 43 18.04 15.52 -9.16
N ARG A 44 18.37 16.26 -8.09
CA ARG A 44 18.28 15.78 -6.71
C ARG A 44 16.84 15.61 -6.27
N GLU A 45 15.96 16.57 -6.58
CA GLU A 45 14.52 16.49 -6.29
C GLU A 45 13.90 15.27 -6.96
N ALA A 46 14.16 15.05 -8.26
CA ALA A 46 13.69 13.85 -8.96
C ALA A 46 14.21 12.55 -8.35
N ARG A 47 15.42 12.55 -7.77
CA ARG A 47 15.97 11.39 -7.06
C ARG A 47 15.28 11.18 -5.70
N ILE A 48 14.98 12.25 -4.98
CA ILE A 48 14.26 12.20 -3.70
C ILE A 48 12.86 11.64 -3.93
N GLU A 49 12.11 12.15 -4.91
CA GLU A 49 10.77 11.68 -5.25
C GLU A 49 10.76 10.16 -5.55
N ARG A 50 11.73 9.67 -6.32
CA ARG A 50 11.85 8.23 -6.60
C ARG A 50 12.11 7.42 -5.34
N LEU A 51 13.03 7.87 -4.49
CA LEU A 51 13.36 7.16 -3.25
C LEU A 51 12.19 7.18 -2.25
N GLU A 52 11.45 8.27 -2.17
CA GLU A 52 10.25 8.39 -1.34
C GLU A 52 9.16 7.42 -1.81
N PHE A 53 8.93 7.34 -3.13
CA PHE A 53 8.01 6.37 -3.73
C PHE A 53 8.41 4.93 -3.41
N ASP A 54 9.68 4.59 -3.56
CA ASP A 54 10.19 3.24 -3.26
C ASP A 54 10.02 2.90 -1.77
N LEU A 55 10.30 3.86 -0.88
CA LEU A 55 10.11 3.70 0.56
C LEU A 55 8.64 3.50 0.93
N GLU A 56 7.73 4.27 0.33
CA GLU A 56 6.29 4.10 0.54
C GLU A 56 5.84 2.72 0.04
N ARG A 57 6.29 2.31 -1.14
CA ARG A 57 5.99 0.99 -1.69
C ARG A 57 6.47 -0.13 -0.77
N LEU A 58 7.69 -0.03 -0.25
CA LEU A 58 8.24 -1.00 0.70
C LEU A 58 7.45 -1.02 2.01
N ARG A 59 7.06 0.14 2.54
CA ARG A 59 6.22 0.22 3.74
C ARG A 59 4.87 -0.47 3.53
N ILE A 60 4.25 -0.29 2.38
CA ILE A 60 3.00 -0.99 2.03
C ILE A 60 3.24 -2.51 1.93
N LEU A 61 4.33 -2.96 1.33
CA LEU A 61 4.62 -4.40 1.24
C LEU A 61 4.92 -5.05 2.60
N LEU A 62 5.66 -4.35 3.47
CA LEU A 62 6.05 -4.85 4.79
C LEU A 62 4.91 -4.75 5.82
N PHE A 63 4.14 -3.67 5.77
CA PHE A 63 3.16 -3.33 6.81
C PHE A 63 1.72 -3.27 6.31
N GLY A 64 1.45 -3.37 5.01
CA GLY A 64 0.11 -3.25 4.41
C GLY A 64 -0.89 -4.25 5.00
N ALA A 65 -0.52 -5.53 5.09
CA ALA A 65 -1.36 -6.55 5.71
C ALA A 65 -1.62 -6.32 7.21
N ARG A 66 -0.78 -5.53 7.89
CA ARG A 66 -0.92 -5.15 9.30
C ARG A 66 -1.76 -3.87 9.45
N SER A 67 -1.62 -2.90 8.52
CA SER A 67 -2.43 -1.68 8.50
C SER A 67 -3.89 -1.96 8.12
N GLU A 68 -4.15 -2.89 7.20
CA GLU A 68 -5.52 -3.36 6.92
C GLU A 68 -6.15 -4.01 8.15
N ARG A 69 -5.40 -4.88 8.85
CA ARG A 69 -5.86 -5.46 10.12
C ARG A 69 -6.16 -4.40 11.18
N LEU A 70 -5.35 -3.35 11.27
CA LEU A 70 -5.60 -2.22 12.17
C LEU A 70 -6.80 -1.36 11.73
N GLN A 71 -7.06 -1.19 10.43
CA GLN A 71 -8.26 -0.50 9.93
C GLN A 71 -9.55 -1.30 10.14
N THR A 72 -9.45 -2.63 10.21
CA THR A 72 -10.60 -3.50 10.56
C THR A 72 -10.89 -3.60 12.05
N LEU A 73 -10.09 -2.98 12.94
CA LEU A 73 -10.41 -2.91 14.36
C LEU A 73 -11.55 -1.90 14.60
N PRO A 74 -12.56 -2.22 15.41
CA PRO A 74 -13.62 -1.28 15.76
C PRO A 74 -13.02 -0.12 16.57
N GLY A 75 -13.01 1.08 15.98
CA GLY A 75 -12.55 2.34 16.61
C GLY A 75 -11.41 3.07 15.90
N SER A 76 -10.79 2.49 14.88
CA SER A 76 -9.69 3.11 14.09
C SER A 76 -10.20 3.65 12.75
N GLY A 77 -11.08 4.65 12.81
CA GLY A 77 -11.25 5.64 11.75
C GLY A 77 -11.83 5.20 10.40
N GLN A 78 -12.32 3.97 10.25
CA GLN A 78 -13.16 3.63 9.09
C GLN A 78 -14.58 4.13 9.41
N MET A 79 -14.97 5.28 8.83
CA MET A 79 -16.38 5.66 8.74
C MET A 79 -17.09 4.53 7.98
N GLY A 80 -18.19 4.01 8.53
CA GLY A 80 -18.87 2.88 7.92
C GLY A 80 -19.27 3.24 6.50
N LEU A 81 -18.84 2.43 5.51
CA LEU A 81 -19.28 2.57 4.12
C LEU A 81 -20.82 2.43 3.98
N TRP A 82 -21.49 2.03 5.07
CA TRP A 82 -22.91 1.69 5.16
C TRP A 82 -23.65 2.42 6.30
N ASP A 83 -23.17 3.57 6.78
CA ASP A 83 -23.82 4.33 7.87
C ASP A 83 -25.13 5.06 7.45
N GLU A 84 -25.77 4.66 6.34
CA GLU A 84 -27.18 4.99 6.10
C GLU A 84 -28.07 4.03 6.90
N VAL A 85 -28.28 4.36 8.18
CA VAL A 85 -29.36 3.80 8.98
C VAL A 85 -30.66 4.48 8.53
N PRO A 86 -31.64 3.78 7.96
CA PRO A 86 -32.97 4.35 7.84
C PRO A 86 -33.58 4.49 9.24
N ASP A 87 -34.04 5.71 9.56
CA ASP A 87 -34.77 6.06 10.77
C ASP A 87 -36.11 5.32 10.83
N ASP A 88 -36.10 4.08 11.32
CA ASP A 88 -37.32 3.40 11.78
C ASP A 88 -37.15 3.03 13.26
N ASN A 89 -37.35 4.05 14.10
CA ASN A 89 -37.56 3.85 15.53
C ASN A 89 -39.01 3.37 15.74
N PRO A 90 -39.19 2.23 16.42
CA PRO A 90 -40.07 2.31 17.58
C PRO A 90 -39.57 1.55 18.80
N LEU A 91 -39.64 2.27 19.92
CA LEU A 91 -39.97 1.81 21.26
C LEU A 91 -38.88 1.07 22.05
N VAL A 92 -38.29 1.89 22.94
CA VAL A 92 -37.64 1.55 24.20
C VAL A 92 -38.30 0.34 24.89
N SER A 93 -37.51 -0.71 25.13
CA SER A 93 -37.68 -1.58 26.29
C SER A 93 -36.33 -1.67 27.03
N PRO A 94 -36.30 -1.51 28.37
CA PRO A 94 -35.06 -1.64 29.11
C PRO A 94 -34.72 -3.13 29.22
N VAL A 95 -33.94 -3.64 28.27
CA VAL A 95 -33.33 -4.96 28.40
C VAL A 95 -32.22 -4.84 29.43
N GLU A 96 -32.43 -5.44 30.60
CA GLU A 96 -31.41 -5.62 31.63
C GLU A 96 -30.14 -6.21 30.98
N PHE A 97 -29.01 -5.52 31.15
CA PHE A 97 -27.71 -5.97 30.68
C PHE A 97 -27.34 -7.28 31.40
N LYS A 98 -27.71 -8.41 30.81
CA LYS A 98 -27.08 -9.69 31.14
C LYS A 98 -25.59 -9.52 30.88
N THR A 99 -24.83 -9.72 31.94
CA THR A 99 -23.38 -9.72 31.97
C THR A 99 -22.83 -10.37 30.70
N VAL A 100 -21.91 -9.67 30.05
CA VAL A 100 -21.16 -10.18 28.89
C VAL A 100 -20.46 -11.46 29.36
N VAL A 101 -21.08 -12.60 29.08
CA VAL A 101 -20.41 -13.89 29.14
C VAL A 101 -19.28 -13.76 28.14
N LYS A 102 -18.04 -13.78 28.64
CA LYS A 102 -16.83 -13.79 27.80
C LYS A 102 -17.05 -14.87 26.74
N SER A 103 -17.25 -14.46 25.49
CA SER A 103 -17.29 -15.37 24.37
C SER A 103 -16.01 -16.19 24.42
N PRO A 104 -16.05 -17.53 24.44
CA PRO A 104 -14.83 -18.31 24.37
C PRO A 104 -14.05 -17.82 23.16
N ALA A 105 -12.74 -17.61 23.35
CA ALA A 105 -11.86 -17.19 22.27
C ALA A 105 -12.15 -18.09 21.07
N LYS A 106 -12.57 -17.49 19.94
CA LYS A 106 -12.84 -18.23 18.72
C LYS A 106 -11.53 -18.90 18.33
N ASN A 107 -11.41 -20.20 18.62
CA ASN A 107 -10.28 -20.98 18.18
C ASN A 107 -10.21 -20.84 16.66
N ALA A 108 -9.01 -20.57 16.14
CA ALA A 108 -8.80 -20.56 14.70
C ALA A 108 -9.36 -21.87 14.12
N PRO A 109 -10.06 -21.83 12.98
CA PRO A 109 -10.62 -23.02 12.37
C PRO A 109 -9.49 -24.02 12.13
N LYS A 110 -9.48 -25.11 12.91
CA LYS A 110 -8.59 -26.24 12.68
C LYS A 110 -9.20 -27.08 11.58
N ARG A 111 -8.37 -27.53 10.63
CA ARG A 111 -8.78 -28.52 9.64
C ARG A 111 -9.20 -29.79 10.38
N THR A 112 -10.48 -30.08 10.41
CA THR A 112 -11.02 -31.36 10.87
C THR A 112 -11.01 -32.33 9.69
N ALA A 113 -10.53 -33.56 9.91
CA ALA A 113 -10.60 -34.61 8.90
C ALA A 113 -12.06 -34.91 8.52
N LEU A 114 -12.27 -35.41 7.30
CA LEU A 114 -13.60 -35.85 6.87
C LEU A 114 -14.06 -37.05 7.73
N PRO A 115 -15.36 -37.17 8.02
CA PRO A 115 -15.89 -38.26 8.82
C PRO A 115 -15.50 -39.65 8.27
N GLU A 116 -15.26 -40.60 9.16
CA GLU A 116 -14.79 -41.96 8.81
C GLU A 116 -15.82 -42.79 8.03
N HIS A 117 -17.11 -42.45 8.11
CA HIS A 117 -18.18 -43.18 7.45
C HIS A 117 -18.31 -42.86 5.95
N LEU A 118 -17.59 -41.85 5.44
CA LEU A 118 -17.59 -41.55 4.01
C LEU A 118 -16.65 -42.50 3.27
N PRO A 119 -17.03 -42.99 2.08
CA PRO A 119 -16.13 -43.78 1.25
C PRO A 119 -14.91 -42.93 0.85
N ARG A 120 -13.71 -43.50 1.02
CA ARG A 120 -12.44 -42.86 0.70
C ARG A 120 -11.83 -43.50 -0.54
N GLU A 121 -11.49 -42.70 -1.53
CA GLU A 121 -10.66 -43.11 -2.67
C GLU A 121 -9.27 -42.49 -2.51
N ILE A 122 -8.22 -43.33 -2.53
CA ILE A 122 -6.83 -42.87 -2.39
C ILE A 122 -6.21 -42.79 -3.78
N VAL A 123 -5.96 -41.57 -4.26
CA VAL A 123 -5.24 -41.32 -5.51
C VAL A 123 -3.82 -40.85 -5.18
N VAL A 124 -2.82 -41.65 -5.56
CA VAL A 124 -1.42 -41.26 -5.42
C VAL A 124 -1.02 -40.47 -6.68
N LEU A 125 -0.60 -39.22 -6.51
CA LEU A 125 -0.06 -38.40 -7.61
C LEU A 125 1.47 -38.50 -7.61
N PRO A 126 2.08 -39.29 -8.50
CA PRO A 126 3.53 -39.37 -8.60
C PRO A 126 4.11 -38.10 -9.23
N LEU A 127 5.35 -37.79 -8.87
CA LEU A 127 6.18 -36.81 -9.57
C LEU A 127 6.46 -37.26 -11.00
N SER A 128 6.79 -36.32 -11.88
CA SER A 128 7.19 -36.61 -13.26
C SER A 128 8.41 -37.55 -13.30
N ALA A 129 8.64 -38.26 -14.41
CA ALA A 129 9.77 -39.18 -14.51
C ALA A 129 11.12 -38.46 -14.34
N GLU A 130 11.22 -37.22 -14.80
CA GLU A 130 12.42 -36.38 -14.70
C GLU A 130 12.67 -35.96 -13.24
N ASP A 131 11.62 -35.56 -12.51
CA ASP A 131 11.73 -35.13 -11.10
C ASP A 131 11.99 -36.28 -10.12
N ARG A 132 11.68 -37.51 -10.53
CA ARG A 132 11.96 -38.73 -9.76
C ARG A 132 13.42 -39.17 -9.85
N GLN A 133 14.15 -38.73 -10.86
CA GLN A 133 15.56 -39.06 -11.05
C GLN A 133 16.47 -38.14 -10.22
N CYS A 134 17.55 -38.70 -9.70
CA CYS A 134 18.58 -37.92 -9.05
C CYS A 134 19.38 -37.12 -10.11
N PRO A 135 19.54 -35.79 -9.96
CA PRO A 135 20.29 -34.98 -10.93
C PRO A 135 21.79 -35.31 -10.98
N GLU A 136 22.33 -36.00 -9.97
CA GLU A 136 23.75 -36.31 -9.87
C GLU A 136 24.10 -37.72 -10.39
N CYS A 137 23.25 -38.72 -10.13
CA CYS A 137 23.53 -40.12 -10.49
C CYS A 137 22.51 -40.74 -11.47
N GLY A 138 21.40 -40.08 -11.76
CA GLY A 138 20.37 -40.56 -12.69
C GLY A 138 19.46 -41.68 -12.18
N GLU A 139 19.76 -42.23 -10.99
CA GLU A 139 18.95 -43.29 -10.37
C GLU A 139 17.62 -42.76 -9.83
N GLU A 140 16.60 -43.62 -9.77
CA GLU A 140 15.28 -43.27 -9.22
C GLU A 140 15.36 -43.11 -7.70
N ARG A 141 14.84 -41.98 -7.20
CA ARG A 141 14.92 -41.62 -5.78
C ARG A 141 13.90 -42.44 -4.96
N PRO A 142 14.28 -42.96 -3.78
CA PRO A 142 13.36 -43.68 -2.91
C PRO A 142 12.29 -42.73 -2.34
N VAL A 143 11.09 -43.27 -2.12
CA VAL A 143 9.97 -42.50 -1.53
C VAL A 143 10.23 -42.29 -0.03
N ILE A 144 10.31 -41.02 0.39
CA ILE A 144 10.61 -40.63 1.78
C ILE A 144 9.32 -40.45 2.60
N GLY A 145 8.23 -40.01 1.97
CA GLY A 145 6.96 -39.76 2.64
C GLY A 145 5.87 -39.29 1.69
N TYR A 146 4.66 -39.16 2.20
CA TYR A 146 3.48 -38.71 1.46
C TYR A 146 2.91 -37.45 2.11
N GLU A 147 2.56 -36.47 1.27
CA GLU A 147 1.69 -35.37 1.66
C GLU A 147 0.26 -35.74 1.26
N SER A 148 -0.66 -35.78 2.23
CA SER A 148 -2.06 -36.16 2.01
C SER A 148 -2.99 -34.95 2.11
N SER A 149 -3.98 -34.90 1.23
CA SER A 149 -5.08 -33.94 1.29
C SER A 149 -6.41 -34.65 1.02
N GLU A 150 -7.43 -34.36 1.82
CA GLU A 150 -8.77 -34.95 1.69
C GLU A 150 -9.69 -33.98 0.94
N ARG A 151 -10.45 -34.47 -0.04
CA ARG A 151 -11.44 -33.69 -0.82
C ARG A 151 -12.77 -34.44 -0.81
N LEU A 152 -13.87 -33.71 -0.63
CA LEU A 152 -15.22 -34.25 -0.67
C LEU A 152 -15.87 -33.90 -2.01
N ASP A 153 -16.16 -34.90 -2.83
CA ASP A 153 -16.92 -34.72 -4.07
C ASP A 153 -18.42 -34.75 -3.73
N TYR A 154 -19.06 -33.58 -3.80
CA TYR A 154 -20.49 -33.40 -3.51
C TYR A 154 -21.27 -33.13 -4.80
N VAL A 155 -22.29 -33.94 -5.05
CA VAL A 155 -23.29 -33.70 -6.12
C VAL A 155 -24.56 -33.16 -5.45
N PRO A 156 -25.01 -31.94 -5.78
CA PRO A 156 -26.19 -31.31 -5.16
C PRO A 156 -27.51 -31.99 -5.51
#